data_AF-A0A5N6BZR9-F1
#
_entry.id   AF-A0A5N6BZR9-F1
#
_cell.length_a   1.000
_cell.length_b   1.000
_cell.length_c   1.000
_cell.angle_alpha   90.00
_cell.angle_beta   90.00
_cell.angle_gamma   90.00
#
_symmetry.space_group_name_H-M   'P 1'
#
loop_
_entity.id
_entity.type
_entity.pdbx_description
1 polymer ?
#
loop_
_entity_poly.entity_id
_entity_poly.type
_entity_poly.pdbx_seq_one_letter_code
_entity_poly.pdbx_strand_id
1 'polypeptide(L)'
;MIPAIASRIPLVRRPKAAGLPLAERLSHLTELTVEPANASHRDMVARASGVLNYAALIASDVGMPDLAAQLCWRQHQVFAEAGNLTGDIAVMALMPLVNIARLLIREGDGEGAYDLLTRLYRAAQQRGTAEIRNHNVDLSVLIDTEADHRKVCEELWVTALIDGARALARIGRWTEAAEAMAAHRGVGNRLLDGRQIMIMSLMERGLDEQARATIESTVPAEPWENAIAALLRICCRPATSPAPQPELEHALQEALALIAPPDPATAAFQARVGLTALDLAHDRTSPCPALLRDAVVDVAILDAYAARDVLNHHPVCSRLASEQRQKLHDVLTASGLGAGKLSPAHMHALTTAVDTAEVTLRGLL
;
A
#
# COMPACT_ATOMS: atom_id res chain seq x y z
N MET A 1 -4.38 12.42 -22.18
CA MET A 1 -5.26 12.47 -20.99
C MET A 1 -4.98 11.22 -20.18
N ILE A 2 -4.65 11.35 -18.90
CA ILE A 2 -4.42 10.17 -18.06
C ILE A 2 -5.78 9.49 -17.82
N PRO A 3 -5.93 8.18 -18.10
CA PRO A 3 -7.21 7.49 -17.98
C PRO A 3 -7.63 7.35 -16.51
N ALA A 4 -8.94 7.27 -16.23
CA ALA A 4 -9.49 7.17 -14.86
C ALA A 4 -8.85 6.04 -14.01
N ILE A 5 -8.50 4.93 -14.68
CA ILE A 5 -7.80 3.78 -14.10
C ILE A 5 -6.45 4.15 -13.43
N ALA A 6 -5.79 5.22 -13.87
CA ALA A 6 -4.46 5.61 -13.38
C ALA A 6 -4.44 5.82 -11.86
N SER A 7 -5.52 6.36 -11.30
CA SER A 7 -5.68 6.55 -9.84
C SER A 7 -5.63 5.24 -9.02
N ARG A 8 -5.81 4.08 -9.66
CA ARG A 8 -5.89 2.76 -9.00
C ARG A 8 -4.72 1.85 -9.36
N ILE A 9 -3.97 2.17 -10.41
CA ILE A 9 -2.76 1.44 -10.82
C ILE A 9 -1.57 1.91 -9.97
N PRO A 10 -0.63 1.03 -9.57
CA PRO A 10 -0.61 -0.42 -9.80
C PRO A 10 -1.67 -1.22 -9.02
N LEU A 11 -2.35 -2.12 -9.73
CA LEU A 11 -3.25 -3.13 -9.19
C LEU A 11 -2.47 -4.45 -9.04
N VAL A 12 -1.83 -4.64 -7.89
CA VAL A 12 -1.09 -5.86 -7.58
C VAL A 12 -1.69 -6.50 -6.34
N ARG A 13 -2.01 -7.80 -6.43
CA ARG A 13 -2.56 -8.57 -5.32
C ARG A 13 -1.52 -8.70 -4.21
N ARG A 14 -1.67 -7.89 -3.15
CA ARG A 14 -0.80 -7.92 -1.98
C ARG A 14 -1.65 -7.97 -0.70
N PRO A 15 -1.36 -8.88 0.23
CA PRO A 15 -1.93 -8.81 1.56
C PRO A 15 -1.62 -7.45 2.19
N LYS A 16 -2.62 -6.84 2.82
CA LYS A 16 -2.47 -5.64 3.64
C LYS A 16 -3.16 -5.88 4.96
N ALA A 17 -2.73 -5.17 6.01
CA ALA A 17 -3.49 -5.11 7.25
C ALA A 17 -4.91 -4.64 6.93
N ALA A 18 -5.91 -5.42 7.32
CA ALA A 18 -7.31 -5.12 7.03
C ALA A 18 -7.78 -3.92 7.85
N GLY A 19 -8.66 -3.11 7.25
CA GLY A 19 -9.36 -2.00 7.90
C GLY A 19 -10.50 -2.50 8.80
N LEU A 20 -10.16 -3.34 9.78
CA LEU A 20 -11.09 -3.92 10.76
C LEU A 20 -11.65 -2.86 11.72
N PRO A 21 -12.75 -3.14 12.45
CA PRO A 21 -13.26 -2.28 13.51
C PRO A 21 -12.17 -1.86 14.50
N LEU A 22 -12.17 -0.59 14.91
CA LEU A 22 -11.11 0.00 15.73
C LEU A 22 -10.94 -0.75 17.06
N ALA A 23 -12.04 -1.17 17.67
CA ALA A 23 -12.03 -1.94 18.90
C ALA A 23 -11.29 -3.29 18.73
N GLU A 24 -11.52 -4.00 17.63
CA GLU A 24 -10.83 -5.26 17.32
C GLU A 24 -9.33 -5.04 17.10
N ARG A 25 -8.96 -3.98 16.39
CA ARG A 25 -7.57 -3.62 16.15
C ARG A 25 -6.83 -3.27 17.46
N LEU A 26 -7.47 -2.58 18.39
CA LEU A 26 -6.90 -2.23 19.69
C LEU A 26 -6.81 -3.44 20.63
N SER A 27 -7.79 -4.34 20.61
CA SER A 27 -7.71 -5.63 21.31
C SER A 27 -6.54 -6.44 20.77
N HIS A 28 -6.42 -6.58 19.45
CA HIS A 28 -5.30 -7.27 18.82
C HIS A 28 -3.94 -6.63 19.16
N LEU A 29 -3.85 -5.30 19.14
CA LEU A 29 -2.64 -4.58 19.56
C LEU A 29 -2.23 -4.92 21.00
N THR A 30 -3.21 -5.05 21.90
CA THR A 30 -2.97 -5.41 23.31
C THR A 30 -2.55 -6.87 23.44
N GLU A 31 -3.17 -7.79 22.70
CA GLU A 31 -2.77 -9.19 22.66
C GLU A 31 -1.33 -9.35 22.15
N LEU A 32 -0.92 -8.51 21.20
CA LEU A 32 0.45 -8.45 20.65
C LEU A 32 1.51 -7.98 21.66
N THR A 33 1.17 -7.58 22.90
CA THR A 33 2.16 -7.30 23.94
C THR A 33 2.51 -8.53 24.78
N VAL A 34 1.67 -9.58 24.80
CA VAL A 34 1.86 -10.77 25.65
C VAL A 34 2.90 -11.73 25.08
N GLU A 35 4.05 -11.88 25.73
CA GLU A 35 5.15 -12.72 25.21
C GLU A 35 4.72 -14.19 24.94
N PRO A 36 4.97 -14.72 23.73
CA PRO A 36 4.67 -16.11 23.43
C PRO A 36 5.72 -17.05 24.04
N ALA A 37 5.28 -18.23 24.50
CA ALA A 37 6.18 -19.25 25.01
C ALA A 37 7.14 -19.73 23.90
N ASN A 38 8.43 -19.86 24.23
CA ASN A 38 9.50 -20.34 23.34
C ASN A 38 9.80 -19.45 22.12
N ALA A 39 9.51 -18.15 22.19
CA ALA A 39 9.91 -17.21 21.14
C ALA A 39 11.44 -17.08 21.06
N SER A 40 12.00 -17.06 19.83
CA SER A 40 13.40 -16.70 19.68
C SER A 40 13.62 -15.21 19.97
N HIS A 41 14.84 -14.82 20.32
CA HIS A 41 15.19 -13.40 20.51
C HIS A 41 14.76 -12.52 19.31
N ARG A 42 15.00 -12.99 18.09
CA ARG A 42 14.58 -12.34 16.85
C ARG A 42 13.06 -12.16 16.79
N ASP A 43 12.30 -13.18 17.17
CA ASP A 43 10.83 -13.12 17.13
C ASP A 43 10.28 -12.13 18.16
N MET A 44 10.93 -12.04 19.34
CA MET A 44 10.58 -11.05 20.35
C MET A 44 10.81 -9.61 19.86
N VAL A 45 11.97 -9.35 19.23
CA VAL A 45 12.29 -8.04 18.63
C VAL A 45 11.31 -7.69 17.50
N ALA A 46 11.04 -8.64 16.61
CA ALA A 46 10.09 -8.48 15.51
C ALA A 46 8.68 -8.17 16.04
N ARG A 47 8.27 -8.82 17.12
CA ARG A 47 6.95 -8.63 17.73
C ARG A 47 6.81 -7.29 18.42
N ALA A 48 7.78 -6.88 19.24
CA ALA A 48 7.78 -5.56 19.87
C ALA A 48 7.77 -4.46 18.80
N SER A 49 8.58 -4.61 17.74
CA SER A 49 8.56 -3.73 16.57
C SER A 49 7.20 -3.74 15.86
N GLY A 50 6.56 -4.91 15.77
CA GLY A 50 5.23 -5.10 15.20
C GLY A 50 4.14 -4.32 15.95
N VAL A 51 4.17 -4.30 17.28
CA VAL A 51 3.26 -3.49 18.12
C VAL A 51 3.41 -2.00 17.78
N LEU A 52 4.64 -1.49 17.76
CA LEU A 52 4.91 -0.08 17.46
C LEU A 52 4.47 0.31 16.05
N ASN A 53 4.79 -0.53 15.06
CA ASN A 53 4.35 -0.36 13.68
C ASN A 53 2.82 -0.37 13.54
N TYR A 54 2.14 -1.26 14.26
CA TYR A 54 0.68 -1.38 14.19
C TYR A 54 -0.02 -0.22 14.90
N ALA A 55 0.52 0.26 16.02
CA ALA A 55 0.04 1.46 16.69
C ALA A 55 0.17 2.71 15.79
N ALA A 56 1.31 2.88 15.12
CA ALA A 56 1.51 3.96 14.15
C ALA A 56 0.53 3.86 12.96
N LEU A 57 0.24 2.64 12.49
CA LEU A 57 -0.78 2.41 11.46
C LEU A 57 -2.18 2.79 11.94
N ILE A 58 -2.58 2.39 13.16
CA ILE A 58 -3.87 2.77 13.75
C ILE A 58 -3.98 4.30 13.84
N ALA A 59 -2.96 4.98 14.36
CA ALA A 59 -2.95 6.44 14.44
C ALA A 59 -3.08 7.10 13.05
N SER A 60 -2.37 6.57 12.06
CA SER A 60 -2.46 7.05 10.66
C SER A 60 -3.87 6.86 10.09
N ASP A 61 -4.47 5.68 10.27
CA ASP A 61 -5.79 5.38 9.75
C ASP A 61 -6.88 6.21 10.41
N VAL A 62 -6.78 6.42 11.73
CA VAL A 62 -7.72 7.29 12.47
C VAL A 62 -7.60 8.75 12.01
N GLY A 63 -6.55 9.14 11.28
CA GLY A 63 -6.34 10.51 10.83
C GLY A 63 -5.61 11.37 11.85
N MET A 64 -4.69 10.77 12.60
CA MET A 64 -3.80 11.44 13.55
C MET A 64 -2.34 11.36 13.06
N PRO A 65 -1.99 12.06 11.96
CA PRO A 65 -0.68 11.93 11.30
C PRO A 65 0.50 12.32 12.19
N ASP A 66 0.35 13.36 13.01
CA ASP A 66 1.41 13.78 13.94
C ASP A 66 1.72 12.71 14.98
N LEU A 67 0.68 12.05 15.52
CA LEU A 67 0.85 10.92 16.44
C LEU A 67 1.51 9.74 15.72
N ALA A 68 1.08 9.41 14.50
CA ALA A 68 1.67 8.33 13.73
C ALA A 68 3.16 8.57 13.44
N ALA A 69 3.52 9.80 13.07
CA ALA A 69 4.91 10.20 12.85
C ALA A 69 5.72 10.16 14.16
N GLN A 70 5.16 10.66 15.26
CA GLN A 70 5.79 10.60 16.59
C GLN A 70 6.10 9.16 17.00
N LEU A 71 5.16 8.23 16.81
CA LEU A 71 5.35 6.81 17.14
C LEU A 71 6.47 6.17 16.29
N CYS A 72 6.56 6.50 15.00
CA CYS A 72 7.66 6.05 14.15
C CYS A 72 9.01 6.60 14.65
N TRP A 73 9.08 7.88 15.03
CA TRP A 73 10.31 8.47 15.56
C TRP A 73 10.71 7.89 16.92
N ARG A 74 9.76 7.64 17.82
CA ARG A 74 10.01 6.96 19.09
C ARG A 74 10.62 5.58 18.88
N GLN A 75 10.07 4.80 17.95
CA GLN A 75 10.63 3.48 17.59
C GLN A 75 12.04 3.60 16.99
N HIS A 76 12.25 4.55 16.07
CA HIS A 76 13.58 4.78 15.50
C HIS A 76 14.61 5.14 16.58
N GLN A 77 14.23 5.98 17.54
CA GLN A 77 15.09 6.37 18.65
C GLN A 77 15.53 5.16 19.50
N VAL A 78 14.64 4.20 19.76
CA VAL A 78 14.99 2.96 20.49
C VAL A 78 16.11 2.20 19.77
N PHE A 79 16.03 2.07 18.45
CA PHE A 79 17.10 1.42 17.67
C PHE A 79 18.38 2.26 17.61
N ALA A 80 18.26 3.58 17.47
CA ALA A 80 19.42 4.48 17.42
C ALA A 80 20.20 4.48 18.75
N GLU A 81 19.51 4.41 19.89
CA GLU A 81 20.10 4.35 21.23
C GLU A 81 20.84 3.03 21.50
N ALA A 82 20.41 1.92 20.88
CA ALA A 82 21.06 0.62 21.01
C ALA A 82 22.44 0.56 20.32
N GLY A 83 22.68 1.41 19.31
CA GLY A 83 23.94 1.49 18.60
C GLY A 83 24.13 0.38 17.57
N ASN A 84 25.18 -0.45 17.73
CA ASN A 84 25.61 -1.41 16.70
C ASN A 84 24.60 -2.57 16.54
N LEU A 85 23.72 -2.44 15.56
CA LEU A 85 22.72 -3.47 15.21
C LEU A 85 23.23 -4.31 14.03
N THR A 86 22.91 -5.61 14.04
CA THR A 86 23.35 -6.55 13.01
C THR A 86 22.21 -7.41 12.48
N GLY A 87 22.42 -8.02 11.32
CA GLY A 87 21.54 -9.01 10.74
C GLY A 87 20.12 -8.49 10.52
N ASP A 88 19.14 -9.30 10.91
CA ASP A 88 17.74 -8.99 10.69
C ASP A 88 17.24 -7.83 11.57
N ILE A 89 17.89 -7.58 12.71
CA ILE A 89 17.53 -6.46 13.61
C ILE A 89 17.91 -5.12 12.97
N ALA A 90 19.07 -5.06 12.28
CA ALA A 90 19.45 -3.87 11.50
C ALA A 90 18.42 -3.54 10.40
N VAL A 91 17.86 -4.56 9.76
CA VAL A 91 16.78 -4.40 8.78
C VAL A 91 15.48 -3.92 9.45
N MET A 92 15.11 -4.49 10.61
CA MET A 92 13.94 -4.04 11.38
C MET A 92 14.05 -2.57 11.81
N ALA A 93 15.25 -2.09 12.10
CA ALA A 93 15.50 -0.68 12.47
C ALA A 93 15.15 0.33 11.36
N LEU A 94 15.08 -0.10 10.10
CA LEU A 94 14.67 0.72 8.97
C LEU A 94 13.15 0.94 8.90
N MET A 95 12.36 -0.02 9.44
CA MET A 95 10.89 0.00 9.35
C MET A 95 10.24 1.32 9.79
N PRO A 96 10.59 1.94 10.93
CA PRO A 96 10.00 3.23 11.31
C PRO A 96 10.27 4.34 10.28
N LEU A 97 11.45 4.38 9.68
CA LEU A 97 11.81 5.38 8.66
C LEU A 97 11.04 5.16 7.36
N VAL A 98 10.91 3.89 6.93
CA VAL A 98 10.06 3.51 5.80
C VAL A 98 8.60 3.87 6.06
N ASN A 99 8.12 3.71 7.29
CA ASN A 99 6.77 4.09 7.66
C ASN A 99 6.54 5.61 7.55
N ILE A 100 7.51 6.47 7.85
CA ILE A 100 7.40 7.92 7.58
C ILE A 100 7.13 8.19 6.09
N ALA A 101 7.86 7.52 5.18
CA ALA A 101 7.58 7.65 3.74
C ALA A 101 6.16 7.21 3.39
N ARG A 102 5.68 6.11 3.99
CA ARG A 102 4.31 5.61 3.79
C ARG A 102 3.25 6.55 4.34
N LEU A 103 3.54 7.32 5.40
CA LEU A 103 2.66 8.39 5.89
C LEU A 103 2.54 9.52 4.86
N LEU A 104 3.67 10.01 4.33
CA LEU A 104 3.69 11.02 3.26
C LEU A 104 2.87 10.57 2.04
N ILE A 105 3.04 9.31 1.62
CA ILE A 105 2.25 8.70 0.53
C ILE A 105 0.73 8.71 0.82
N ARG A 106 0.33 8.51 2.07
CA ARG A 106 -1.10 8.54 2.47
C ARG A 106 -1.66 9.97 2.50
N GLU A 107 -0.82 10.94 2.84
CA GLU A 107 -1.15 12.38 2.85
C GLU A 107 -1.16 12.99 1.44
N GLY A 108 -0.71 12.23 0.43
CA GLY A 108 -0.63 12.69 -0.95
C GLY A 108 0.70 13.36 -1.30
N ASP A 109 1.65 13.43 -0.37
CA ASP A 109 3.01 13.92 -0.61
C ASP A 109 3.89 12.79 -1.18
N GLY A 110 3.61 12.44 -2.45
CA GLY A 110 4.37 11.42 -3.17
C GLY A 110 5.81 11.83 -3.46
N GLU A 111 6.06 13.13 -3.66
CA GLU A 111 7.38 13.68 -3.92
C GLU A 111 8.27 13.62 -2.68
N GLY A 112 7.77 14.09 -1.54
CA GLY A 112 8.48 14.01 -0.26
C GLY A 112 8.78 12.56 0.14
N ALA A 113 7.86 11.63 -0.12
CA ALA A 113 8.10 10.21 0.12
C ALA A 113 9.22 9.63 -0.76
N TYR A 114 9.22 9.94 -2.05
CA TYR A 114 10.25 9.46 -2.99
C TYR A 114 11.63 10.02 -2.63
N ASP A 115 11.70 11.31 -2.34
CA ASP A 115 12.94 11.97 -1.97
C ASP A 115 13.50 11.45 -0.63
N LEU A 116 12.63 11.24 0.38
CA LEU A 116 13.02 10.61 1.66
C LEU A 116 13.65 9.23 1.45
N LEU A 117 12.99 8.35 0.68
CA LEU A 117 13.49 6.99 0.42
C LEU A 117 14.82 7.01 -0.34
N THR A 118 14.96 7.94 -1.28
CA THR A 118 16.20 8.11 -2.05
C THR A 118 17.35 8.62 -1.17
N ARG A 119 17.08 9.57 -0.26
CA ARG A 119 18.07 10.06 0.73
C ARG A 119 18.53 8.95 1.66
N LEU A 120 17.61 8.14 2.19
CA LEU A 120 17.96 6.98 3.02
C LEU A 120 18.83 5.98 2.25
N TYR A 121 18.42 5.62 1.03
CA TYR A 121 19.19 4.68 0.21
C TYR A 121 20.60 5.21 -0.08
N ARG A 122 20.75 6.49 -0.45
CA ARG A 122 22.06 7.11 -0.67
C ARG A 122 22.92 7.11 0.59
N ALA A 123 22.35 7.43 1.75
CA ALA A 123 23.07 7.40 3.02
C ALA A 123 23.55 5.99 3.37
N ALA A 124 22.74 4.95 3.09
CA ALA A 124 23.15 3.56 3.29
C ALA A 124 24.31 3.17 2.37
N GLN A 125 24.25 3.57 1.09
CA GLN A 125 25.35 3.32 0.13
C GLN A 125 26.66 3.97 0.60
N GLN A 126 26.57 5.17 1.18
CA GLN A 126 27.72 5.95 1.64
C GLN A 126 28.15 5.63 3.08
N ARG A 127 27.42 4.76 3.80
CA ARG A 127 27.59 4.48 5.23
C ARG A 127 27.60 5.77 6.07
N GLY A 128 26.68 6.67 5.76
CA GLY A 128 26.62 8.00 6.33
C GLY A 128 25.27 8.35 6.92
N THR A 129 25.02 9.64 7.05
CA THR A 129 23.80 10.21 7.62
C THR A 129 22.86 10.77 6.55
N ALA A 130 21.58 10.86 6.89
CA ALA A 130 20.57 11.58 6.12
C ALA A 130 19.75 12.48 7.04
N GLU A 131 19.47 13.71 6.59
CA GLU A 131 18.50 14.57 7.26
C GLU A 131 17.09 14.29 6.73
N ILE A 132 16.20 13.82 7.61
CA ILE A 132 14.82 13.46 7.31
C ILE A 132 13.88 14.23 8.25
N ARG A 133 13.07 15.16 7.73
CA ARG A 133 12.12 15.99 8.51
C ARG A 133 12.74 16.55 9.81
N ASN A 134 13.91 17.19 9.69
CA ASN A 134 14.71 17.77 10.79
C ASN A 134 15.30 16.75 11.79
N HIS A 135 15.28 15.45 11.47
CA HIS A 135 15.97 14.41 12.23
C HIS A 135 17.21 13.96 11.48
N ASN A 136 18.35 13.93 12.16
CA ASN A 136 19.57 13.34 11.62
C ASN A 136 19.55 11.83 11.85
N VAL A 137 19.44 11.07 10.76
CA VAL A 137 19.44 9.61 10.78
C VAL A 137 20.83 9.12 10.43
N ASP A 138 21.48 8.42 11.35
CA ASP A 138 22.77 7.76 11.10
C ASP A 138 22.53 6.31 10.70
N LEU A 139 22.94 5.93 9.48
CA LEU A 139 22.83 4.55 9.00
C LEU A 139 24.11 3.76 9.23
N SER A 140 25.22 4.41 9.61
CA SER A 140 26.48 3.72 9.88
C SER A 140 26.38 2.73 11.04
N VAL A 141 25.51 3.04 12.02
CA VAL A 141 25.23 2.18 13.19
C VAL A 141 24.50 0.87 12.85
N LEU A 142 23.92 0.78 11.65
CA LEU A 142 23.23 -0.42 11.13
C LEU A 142 24.13 -1.27 10.22
N ILE A 143 25.38 -0.87 10.02
CA ILE A 143 26.28 -1.38 8.97
C ILE A 143 27.62 -1.79 9.60
N ASP A 144 27.57 -2.71 10.57
CA ASP A 144 28.78 -3.21 11.24
C ASP A 144 29.61 -4.13 10.32
N THR A 145 28.94 -5.04 9.60
CA THR A 145 29.60 -5.95 8.65
C THR A 145 29.26 -5.63 7.20
N GLU A 146 30.05 -6.16 6.26
CA GLU A 146 29.75 -6.10 4.83
C GLU A 146 28.44 -6.83 4.48
N ALA A 147 28.09 -7.87 5.23
CA ALA A 147 26.83 -8.59 5.06
C ALA A 147 25.65 -7.71 5.49
N ASP A 148 25.77 -6.99 6.60
CA ASP A 148 24.75 -6.05 7.08
C ASP A 148 24.61 -4.86 6.13
N HIS A 149 25.74 -4.32 5.64
CA HIS A 149 25.73 -3.27 4.62
C HIS A 149 24.87 -3.66 3.42
N ARG A 150 25.11 -4.86 2.90
CA ARG A 150 24.39 -5.40 1.74
C ARG A 150 22.91 -5.55 2.04
N LYS A 151 22.54 -6.13 3.18
CA LYS A 151 21.14 -6.30 3.58
C LYS A 151 20.40 -4.97 3.73
N VAL A 152 20.99 -3.99 4.42
CA VAL A 152 20.41 -2.66 4.60
C VAL A 152 20.25 -1.94 3.27
N CYS A 153 21.27 -1.98 2.41
CA CYS A 153 21.20 -1.40 1.07
C CYS A 153 20.14 -2.08 0.21
N GLU A 154 20.03 -3.41 0.26
CA GLU A 154 19.03 -4.18 -0.48
C GLU A 154 17.61 -3.84 -0.04
N GLU A 155 17.35 -3.78 1.26
CA GLU A 155 16.02 -3.43 1.79
C GLU A 155 15.60 -2.01 1.38
N LEU A 156 16.49 -1.03 1.53
CA LEU A 156 16.21 0.36 1.14
C LEU A 156 16.08 0.51 -0.37
N TRP A 157 16.87 -0.23 -1.14
CA TRP A 157 16.76 -0.27 -2.59
C TRP A 157 15.40 -0.81 -3.03
N VAL A 158 14.98 -1.96 -2.51
CA VAL A 158 13.66 -2.55 -2.81
C VAL A 158 12.53 -1.61 -2.40
N THR A 159 12.65 -0.97 -1.23
CA THR A 159 11.66 -0.01 -0.74
C THR A 159 11.56 1.22 -1.63
N ALA A 160 12.69 1.84 -1.98
CA ALA A 160 12.72 3.00 -2.87
C ALA A 160 12.15 2.65 -4.26
N LEU A 161 12.48 1.46 -4.76
CA LEU A 161 11.96 0.96 -6.04
C LEU A 161 10.44 0.81 -6.00
N ILE A 162 9.89 0.13 -4.99
CA ILE A 162 8.47 -0.23 -4.94
C ILE A 162 7.62 0.94 -4.41
N ASP A 163 7.90 1.41 -3.20
CA ASP A 163 7.09 2.42 -2.53
C ASP A 163 7.36 3.80 -3.15
N GLY A 164 8.59 4.10 -3.54
CA GLY A 164 8.96 5.36 -4.20
C GLY A 164 8.35 5.52 -5.59
N ALA A 165 8.43 4.51 -6.46
CA ALA A 165 7.80 4.60 -7.78
C ALA A 165 6.26 4.67 -7.68
N ARG A 166 5.65 3.96 -6.72
CA ARG A 166 4.22 4.11 -6.42
C ARG A 166 3.86 5.51 -5.94
N ALA A 167 4.74 6.14 -5.16
CA ALA A 167 4.55 7.51 -4.69
C ALA A 167 4.49 8.50 -5.86
N LEU A 168 5.46 8.41 -6.80
CA LEU A 168 5.49 9.20 -8.02
C LEU A 168 4.29 8.94 -8.93
N ALA A 169 3.94 7.66 -9.14
CA ALA A 169 2.79 7.27 -9.96
C ALA A 169 1.47 7.86 -9.44
N ARG A 170 1.26 7.88 -8.11
CA ARG A 170 0.04 8.42 -7.49
C ARG A 170 -0.15 9.91 -7.69
N ILE A 171 0.93 10.67 -7.81
CA ILE A 171 0.88 12.12 -8.11
C ILE A 171 0.93 12.40 -9.61
N GLY A 172 0.78 11.37 -10.45
CA GLY A 172 0.71 11.51 -11.91
C GLY A 172 2.07 11.65 -12.60
N ARG A 173 3.20 11.40 -11.92
CA ARG A 173 4.54 11.43 -12.52
C ARG A 173 4.91 10.05 -13.07
N TRP A 174 4.14 9.55 -14.04
CA TRP A 174 4.28 8.17 -14.54
C TRP A 174 5.60 7.93 -15.26
N THR A 175 6.03 8.89 -16.07
CA THR A 175 7.32 8.81 -16.78
C THR A 175 8.48 8.64 -15.80
N GLU A 176 8.55 9.46 -14.75
CA GLU A 176 9.60 9.38 -13.75
C GLU A 176 9.52 8.11 -12.90
N ALA A 177 8.31 7.66 -12.55
CA ALA A 177 8.12 6.38 -11.89
C ALA A 177 8.64 5.21 -12.74
N ALA A 178 8.42 5.24 -14.06
CA ALA A 178 8.91 4.23 -14.99
C ALA A 178 10.43 4.29 -15.16
N GLU A 179 11.02 5.48 -15.20
CA GLU A 179 12.47 5.68 -15.24
C GLU A 179 13.15 5.16 -13.98
N ALA A 180 12.60 5.48 -12.79
CA ALA A 180 13.07 4.96 -11.51
C ALA A 180 13.01 3.42 -11.47
N MET A 181 11.91 2.83 -11.97
CA MET A 181 11.78 1.39 -12.11
C MET A 181 12.81 0.80 -13.09
N ALA A 182 13.01 1.42 -14.24
CA ALA A 182 13.93 0.93 -15.28
C ALA A 182 15.40 1.01 -14.86
N ALA A 183 15.81 2.11 -14.21
CA ALA A 183 17.17 2.31 -13.69
C ALA A 183 17.62 1.18 -12.75
N HIS A 184 16.65 0.53 -12.10
CA HIS A 184 16.87 -0.54 -11.14
C HIS A 184 16.38 -1.91 -11.63
N ARG A 185 16.16 -2.09 -12.94
CA ARG A 185 15.69 -3.37 -13.53
C ARG A 185 14.37 -3.87 -12.90
N GLY A 186 13.54 -2.97 -12.37
CA GLY A 186 12.24 -3.26 -11.77
C GLY A 186 11.11 -3.53 -12.80
N VAL A 187 11.39 -3.39 -14.10
CA VAL A 187 10.45 -3.69 -15.17
C VAL A 187 10.66 -5.12 -15.68
N GLY A 188 9.96 -6.07 -15.06
CA GLY A 188 9.99 -7.49 -15.44
C GLY A 188 8.98 -7.85 -16.53
N ASN A 189 8.86 -9.15 -16.82
CA ASN A 189 7.89 -9.70 -17.79
C ASN A 189 6.52 -10.05 -17.20
N ARG A 190 6.41 -10.13 -15.87
CA ARG A 190 5.14 -10.29 -15.14
C ARG A 190 4.39 -8.96 -15.01
N LEU A 191 3.08 -9.01 -14.80
CA LEU A 191 2.24 -7.81 -14.65
C LEU A 191 2.26 -7.25 -13.22
N LEU A 192 3.46 -7.11 -12.65
CA LEU A 192 3.68 -6.47 -11.36
C LEU A 192 3.81 -4.94 -11.53
N ASP A 193 4.18 -4.26 -10.45
CA ASP A 193 4.28 -2.80 -10.37
C ASP A 193 5.03 -2.15 -11.52
N GLY A 194 6.28 -2.56 -11.76
CA GLY A 194 7.12 -1.92 -12.77
C GLY A 194 6.55 -2.01 -14.17
N ARG A 195 5.96 -3.16 -14.55
CA ARG A 195 5.35 -3.32 -15.88
C ARG A 195 4.06 -2.51 -16.01
N GLN A 196 3.22 -2.48 -14.98
CA GLN A 196 2.02 -1.64 -14.97
C GLN A 196 2.35 -0.14 -15.02
N ILE A 197 3.34 0.32 -14.26
CA ILE A 197 3.83 1.71 -14.30
C ILE A 197 4.39 2.05 -15.69
N MET A 198 5.15 1.14 -16.31
CA MET A 198 5.66 1.34 -17.67
C MET A 198 4.52 1.50 -18.68
N ILE A 199 3.48 0.66 -18.61
CA ILE A 199 2.30 0.78 -19.48
C ILE A 199 1.63 2.16 -19.31
N MET A 200 1.45 2.62 -18.07
CA MET A 200 0.86 3.94 -17.80
C MET A 200 1.73 5.09 -18.30
N SER A 201 3.06 5.00 -18.16
CA SER A 201 4.03 5.96 -18.72
C SER A 201 3.92 6.05 -20.24
N LEU A 202 3.80 4.90 -20.93
CA LEU A 202 3.61 4.88 -22.38
C LEU A 202 2.28 5.54 -22.78
N MET A 203 1.19 5.27 -22.06
CA MET A 203 -0.10 5.93 -22.27
C MET A 203 -0.05 7.44 -22.01
N GLU A 204 0.61 7.88 -20.94
CA GLU A 204 0.82 9.31 -20.62
C GLU A 204 1.49 10.05 -21.78
N ARG A 205 2.44 9.38 -22.44
CA ARG A 205 3.21 9.89 -23.58
C ARG A 205 2.50 9.72 -24.92
N GLY A 206 1.28 9.17 -24.95
CA GLY A 206 0.52 8.91 -26.17
C GLY A 206 1.08 7.77 -27.03
N LEU A 207 1.86 6.87 -26.45
CA LEU A 207 2.48 5.72 -27.11
C LEU A 207 1.61 4.46 -26.96
N ASP A 208 0.33 4.57 -27.33
CA ASP A 208 -0.70 3.55 -27.09
C ASP A 208 -0.36 2.18 -27.72
N GLU A 209 0.26 2.18 -28.90
CA GLU A 209 0.72 0.95 -29.56
C GLU A 209 1.81 0.23 -28.77
N GLN A 210 2.76 0.99 -28.19
CA GLN A 210 3.82 0.43 -27.36
C GLN A 210 3.27 -0.06 -26.02
N ALA A 211 2.30 0.66 -25.45
CA ALA A 211 1.59 0.23 -24.24
C ALA A 211 0.90 -1.12 -24.48
N ARG A 212 0.18 -1.27 -25.60
CA ARG A 212 -0.42 -2.54 -26.03
C ARG A 212 0.61 -3.65 -26.24
N ALA A 213 1.70 -3.39 -26.97
CA ALA A 213 2.76 -4.38 -27.17
C ALA A 213 3.40 -4.83 -25.84
N THR A 214 3.52 -3.91 -24.89
CA THR A 214 3.98 -4.22 -23.53
C THR A 214 3.00 -5.11 -22.79
N ILE A 215 1.69 -4.90 -22.95
CA ILE A 215 0.68 -5.81 -22.38
C ILE A 215 0.75 -7.19 -23.03
N GLU A 216 0.81 -7.28 -24.36
CA GLU A 216 0.84 -8.58 -25.06
C GLU A 216 2.12 -9.40 -24.83
N SER A 217 3.24 -8.75 -24.54
CA SER A 217 4.49 -9.44 -24.17
C SER A 217 4.57 -9.85 -22.69
N THR A 218 3.51 -9.61 -21.93
CA THR A 218 3.45 -10.00 -20.52
C THR A 218 3.35 -11.51 -20.40
N VAL A 219 4.01 -12.07 -19.39
CA VAL A 219 3.92 -13.48 -19.00
C VAL A 219 3.25 -13.57 -17.62
N PRO A 220 1.91 -13.67 -17.56
CA PRO A 220 1.16 -13.84 -16.33
C PRO A 220 1.58 -15.11 -15.59
N ALA A 221 1.81 -15.03 -14.28
CA ALA A 221 2.04 -16.21 -13.44
C ALA A 221 0.84 -16.56 -12.56
N GLU A 222 -0.06 -15.60 -12.33
CA GLU A 222 -1.25 -15.78 -11.50
C GLU A 222 -2.53 -15.32 -12.23
N PRO A 223 -3.71 -15.91 -11.95
CA PRO A 223 -4.95 -15.57 -12.64
C PRO A 223 -5.32 -14.08 -12.56
N TRP A 224 -5.00 -13.42 -11.45
CA TRP A 224 -5.28 -11.99 -11.29
C TRP A 224 -4.55 -11.13 -12.32
N GLU A 225 -3.36 -11.54 -12.77
CA GLU A 225 -2.58 -10.81 -13.79
C GLU A 225 -3.34 -10.80 -15.14
N ASN A 226 -4.07 -11.88 -15.48
CA ASN A 226 -4.87 -11.93 -16.70
C ASN A 226 -6.03 -10.94 -16.67
N ALA A 227 -6.73 -10.84 -15.55
CA ALA A 227 -7.82 -9.88 -15.37
C ALA A 227 -7.31 -8.43 -15.50
N ILE A 228 -6.18 -8.10 -14.86
CA ILE A 228 -5.59 -6.77 -14.99
C ILE A 228 -5.12 -6.50 -16.43
N ALA A 229 -4.53 -7.48 -17.11
CA ALA A 229 -4.16 -7.35 -18.52
C ALA A 229 -5.37 -7.06 -19.41
N ALA A 230 -6.49 -7.77 -19.20
CA ALA A 230 -7.73 -7.54 -19.94
C ALA A 230 -8.26 -6.11 -19.73
N LEU A 231 -8.29 -5.61 -18.49
CA LEU A 231 -8.71 -4.23 -18.18
C LEU A 231 -7.78 -3.19 -18.83
N LEU A 232 -6.45 -3.39 -18.74
CA LEU A 232 -5.47 -2.49 -19.34
C LEU A 232 -5.56 -2.47 -20.87
N ARG A 233 -5.86 -3.61 -21.53
CA ARG A 233 -6.07 -3.66 -22.99
C ARG A 233 -7.21 -2.74 -23.43
N ILE A 234 -8.31 -2.71 -22.68
CA ILE A 234 -9.44 -1.81 -22.95
C ILE A 234 -9.00 -0.35 -22.75
N CYS A 235 -8.26 -0.07 -21.68
CA CYS A 235 -7.79 1.29 -21.35
C CYS A 235 -6.81 1.85 -22.38
N CYS A 236 -5.93 1.01 -22.94
CA CYS A 236 -4.90 1.42 -23.90
C CYS A 236 -5.46 1.67 -25.32
N ARG A 237 -6.78 1.60 -25.53
CA ARG A 237 -7.37 1.90 -26.83
C ARG A 237 -7.61 3.41 -26.99
N PRO A 238 -7.32 3.99 -28.16
CA PRO A 238 -7.67 5.38 -28.45
C PRO A 238 -9.18 5.61 -28.30
N ALA A 239 -9.57 6.79 -27.82
CA ALA A 239 -10.99 7.16 -27.70
C ALA A 239 -11.75 7.10 -29.04
N THR A 240 -11.03 7.26 -30.15
CA THR A 240 -11.57 7.18 -31.52
C THR A 240 -11.84 5.74 -32.00
N SER A 241 -11.35 4.74 -31.28
CA SER A 241 -11.49 3.32 -31.61
C SER A 241 -11.78 2.50 -30.34
N PRO A 242 -12.98 2.63 -29.75
CA PRO A 242 -13.34 1.93 -28.52
C PRO A 242 -13.28 0.40 -28.70
N ALA A 243 -13.12 -0.32 -27.59
CA ALA A 243 -13.10 -1.77 -27.61
C ALA A 243 -14.42 -2.36 -28.15
N PRO A 244 -14.35 -3.45 -28.94
CA PRO A 244 -15.53 -4.24 -29.26
C PRO A 244 -16.25 -4.73 -28.00
N GLN A 245 -17.58 -4.81 -28.06
CA GLN A 245 -18.42 -5.25 -26.94
C GLN A 245 -17.98 -6.61 -26.35
N PRO A 246 -17.62 -7.65 -27.14
CA PRO A 246 -17.18 -8.92 -26.59
C PRO A 246 -15.87 -8.85 -25.80
N GLU A 247 -14.93 -7.98 -26.19
CA GLU A 247 -13.66 -7.79 -25.46
C GLU A 247 -13.91 -7.13 -24.10
N LEU A 248 -14.80 -6.12 -24.07
CA LEU A 248 -15.21 -5.48 -22.81
C LEU A 248 -15.93 -6.49 -21.91
N GLU A 249 -16.88 -7.25 -22.44
CA GLU A 249 -17.62 -8.27 -21.67
C GLU A 249 -16.68 -9.31 -21.06
N HIS A 250 -15.69 -9.77 -21.82
CA HIS A 250 -14.67 -10.68 -21.31
C HIS A 250 -13.88 -10.04 -20.16
N ALA A 251 -13.41 -8.80 -20.30
CA ALA A 251 -12.68 -8.10 -19.24
C ALA A 251 -13.53 -7.90 -17.97
N LEU A 252 -14.82 -7.61 -18.11
CA LEU A 252 -15.75 -7.48 -16.98
C LEU A 252 -16.02 -8.84 -16.30
N GLN A 253 -16.11 -9.93 -17.06
CA GLN A 253 -16.27 -11.28 -16.52
C GLN A 253 -15.02 -11.74 -15.76
N GLU A 254 -13.83 -11.50 -16.28
CA GLU A 254 -12.56 -11.78 -15.58
C GLU A 254 -12.45 -10.99 -14.27
N ALA A 255 -12.85 -9.70 -14.29
CA ALA A 255 -12.89 -8.88 -13.07
C ALA A 255 -13.90 -9.43 -12.06
N LEU A 256 -15.10 -9.84 -12.50
CA LEU A 256 -16.12 -10.42 -11.62
C LEU A 256 -15.64 -11.74 -11.00
N ALA A 257 -15.06 -12.63 -11.80
CA ALA A 257 -14.51 -13.91 -11.34
C ALA A 257 -13.36 -13.74 -10.33
N LEU A 258 -12.61 -12.63 -10.42
CA LEU A 258 -11.53 -12.32 -9.49
C LEU A 258 -12.04 -11.80 -8.13
N ILE A 259 -13.21 -11.16 -8.09
CA ILE A 259 -13.75 -10.53 -6.87
C ILE A 259 -14.87 -11.32 -6.20
N ALA A 260 -15.41 -12.35 -6.86
CA ALA A 260 -16.47 -13.22 -6.34
C ALA A 260 -16.03 -14.70 -6.33
N PRO A 261 -16.00 -15.39 -5.17
CA PRO A 261 -16.35 -14.89 -3.83
C PRO A 261 -15.32 -13.91 -3.25
N PRO A 262 -15.72 -13.04 -2.31
CA PRO A 262 -14.83 -12.05 -1.73
C PRO A 262 -13.76 -12.71 -0.83
N ASP A 263 -12.54 -12.17 -0.86
CA ASP A 263 -11.38 -12.61 -0.06
C ASP A 263 -10.97 -11.48 0.90
N PRO A 264 -11.21 -11.61 2.22
CA PRO A 264 -10.85 -10.59 3.20
C PRO A 264 -9.39 -10.15 3.15
N ALA A 265 -8.46 -11.07 2.83
CA ALA A 265 -7.02 -10.77 2.80
C ALA A 265 -6.64 -9.82 1.64
N THR A 266 -7.50 -9.72 0.62
CA THR A 266 -7.26 -8.91 -0.58
C THR A 266 -8.42 -7.98 -0.96
N ALA A 267 -9.34 -7.71 -0.01
CA ALA A 267 -10.55 -6.94 -0.25
C ALA A 267 -10.30 -5.54 -0.87
N ALA A 268 -9.32 -4.79 -0.36
CA ALA A 268 -8.95 -3.50 -0.94
C ALA A 268 -8.43 -3.60 -2.39
N PHE A 269 -7.73 -4.69 -2.73
CA PHE A 269 -7.31 -4.95 -4.11
C PHE A 269 -8.53 -5.31 -4.97
N GLN A 270 -9.36 -6.25 -4.52
CA GLN A 270 -10.58 -6.69 -5.22
C GLN A 270 -11.52 -5.51 -5.51
N ALA A 271 -11.78 -4.65 -4.51
CA ALA A 271 -12.63 -3.46 -4.69
C ALA A 271 -12.07 -2.54 -5.78
N ARG A 272 -10.76 -2.27 -5.79
CA ARG A 272 -10.13 -1.42 -6.83
C ARG A 272 -10.19 -2.04 -8.22
N VAL A 273 -10.10 -3.36 -8.34
CA VAL A 273 -10.32 -4.07 -9.61
C VAL A 273 -11.75 -3.87 -10.09
N GLY A 274 -12.74 -4.11 -9.23
CA GLY A 274 -14.15 -3.96 -9.59
C GLY A 274 -14.52 -2.52 -9.94
N LEU A 275 -14.01 -1.53 -9.19
CA LEU A 275 -14.18 -0.11 -9.52
C LEU A 275 -13.53 0.25 -10.87
N THR A 276 -12.36 -0.30 -11.16
CA THR A 276 -11.69 -0.13 -12.46
C THR A 276 -12.53 -0.69 -13.60
N ALA A 277 -13.07 -1.89 -13.44
CA ALA A 277 -13.95 -2.51 -14.43
C ALA A 277 -15.26 -1.71 -14.62
N LEU A 278 -15.84 -1.17 -13.54
CA LEU A 278 -17.04 -0.32 -13.60
C LEU A 278 -16.81 1.01 -14.34
N ASP A 279 -15.61 1.60 -14.23
CA ASP A 279 -15.26 2.79 -15.01
C ASP A 279 -15.25 2.52 -16.52
N LEU A 280 -14.83 1.32 -16.93
CA LEU A 280 -14.78 0.93 -18.35
C LEU A 280 -16.14 0.57 -18.94
N ALA A 281 -17.12 0.29 -18.08
CA ALA A 281 -18.46 -0.10 -18.49
C ALA A 281 -19.42 1.10 -18.73
N HIS A 282 -18.94 2.35 -18.64
CA HIS A 282 -19.78 3.53 -18.85
C HIS A 282 -20.48 3.45 -20.23
N ASP A 283 -21.80 3.64 -20.25
CA ASP A 283 -22.63 3.73 -21.47
C ASP A 283 -22.93 2.41 -22.23
N ARG A 284 -22.97 1.25 -21.56
CA ARG A 284 -23.33 -0.03 -22.20
C ARG A 284 -24.48 -0.76 -21.49
N THR A 285 -25.32 -1.45 -22.26
CA THR A 285 -26.59 -2.08 -21.82
C THR A 285 -26.43 -3.50 -21.25
N SER A 286 -25.22 -3.93 -20.89
CA SER A 286 -24.97 -5.27 -20.33
C SER A 286 -25.50 -5.38 -18.89
N PRO A 287 -25.96 -6.57 -18.43
CA PRO A 287 -26.30 -6.80 -17.02
C PRO A 287 -25.06 -6.96 -16.12
N CYS A 288 -23.88 -7.27 -16.70
CA CYS A 288 -22.64 -7.52 -15.96
C CYS A 288 -22.22 -6.37 -15.00
N PRO A 289 -22.35 -5.08 -15.35
CA PRO A 289 -22.03 -3.97 -14.44
C PRO A 289 -22.91 -3.91 -13.18
N ALA A 290 -24.12 -4.48 -13.20
CA ALA A 290 -24.94 -4.57 -11.99
C ALA A 290 -24.40 -5.64 -11.05
N LEU A 291 -24.15 -6.85 -11.55
CA LEU A 291 -23.53 -7.94 -10.79
C LEU A 291 -22.15 -7.54 -10.22
N LEU A 292 -21.35 -6.85 -11.02
CA LEU A 292 -20.04 -6.35 -10.60
C LEU A 292 -20.15 -5.31 -9.48
N ARG A 293 -21.18 -4.44 -9.51
CA ARG A 293 -21.42 -3.47 -8.45
C ARG A 293 -21.77 -4.16 -7.13
N ASP A 294 -22.66 -5.16 -7.18
CA ASP A 294 -23.05 -5.91 -5.98
C ASP A 294 -21.86 -6.67 -5.40
N ALA A 295 -21.06 -7.34 -6.25
CA ALA A 295 -19.82 -7.99 -5.81
C ALA A 295 -18.79 -7.02 -5.22
N VAL A 296 -18.67 -5.80 -5.75
CA VAL A 296 -17.82 -4.74 -5.16
C VAL A 296 -18.32 -4.33 -3.78
N VAL A 297 -19.63 -4.26 -3.56
CA VAL A 297 -20.21 -3.97 -2.23
C VAL A 297 -19.93 -5.11 -1.26
N ASP A 298 -20.11 -6.37 -1.68
CA ASP A 298 -19.85 -7.55 -0.86
C ASP A 298 -18.38 -7.66 -0.43
N VAL A 299 -17.45 -7.26 -1.30
CA VAL A 299 -16.03 -7.11 -0.93
C VAL A 299 -15.84 -5.94 0.05
N ALA A 300 -16.45 -4.79 -0.23
CA ALA A 300 -16.19 -3.56 0.49
C ALA A 300 -16.71 -3.55 1.93
N ILE A 301 -17.72 -4.36 2.25
CA ILE A 301 -18.18 -4.53 3.64
C ILE A 301 -17.17 -5.24 4.55
N LEU A 302 -16.14 -5.88 3.99
CA LEU A 302 -15.14 -6.64 4.75
C LEU A 302 -13.95 -5.79 5.21
N ASP A 303 -13.76 -4.60 4.63
CA ASP A 303 -12.55 -3.80 4.82
C ASP A 303 -12.82 -2.30 4.67
N ALA A 304 -12.45 -1.50 5.66
CA ALA A 304 -12.71 -0.05 5.63
C ALA A 304 -11.97 0.70 4.52
N TYR A 305 -10.82 0.23 4.04
CA TYR A 305 -10.17 0.86 2.88
C TYR A 305 -10.95 0.60 1.60
N ALA A 306 -11.47 -0.62 1.43
CA ALA A 306 -12.37 -0.96 0.33
C ALA A 306 -13.67 -0.15 0.40
N ALA A 307 -14.31 -0.06 1.57
CA ALA A 307 -15.50 0.77 1.79
C ALA A 307 -15.26 2.25 1.42
N ARG A 308 -14.14 2.82 1.86
CA ARG A 308 -13.75 4.20 1.51
C ARG A 308 -13.58 4.37 0.00
N ASP A 309 -12.87 3.45 -0.64
CA ASP A 309 -12.62 3.51 -2.09
C ASP A 309 -13.94 3.47 -2.87
N VAL A 310 -14.93 2.67 -2.45
CA VAL A 310 -16.26 2.61 -3.07
C VAL A 310 -17.08 3.89 -2.81
N LEU A 311 -17.11 4.38 -1.57
CA LEU A 311 -17.86 5.58 -1.20
C LEU A 311 -17.33 6.85 -1.86
N ASN A 312 -16.01 6.96 -2.05
CA ASN A 312 -15.37 8.06 -2.76
C ASN A 312 -15.50 7.94 -4.29
N HIS A 313 -16.00 6.81 -4.80
CA HIS A 313 -16.18 6.58 -6.22
C HIS A 313 -17.54 7.10 -6.72
N HIS A 314 -17.61 8.39 -7.08
CA HIS A 314 -18.88 9.06 -7.40
C HIS A 314 -19.79 8.29 -8.40
N PRO A 315 -19.31 7.74 -9.55
CA PRO A 315 -20.17 6.97 -10.47
C PRO A 315 -20.79 5.69 -9.89
N VAL A 316 -20.17 5.12 -8.85
CA VAL A 316 -20.64 3.88 -8.21
C VAL A 316 -21.48 4.22 -7.00
N CYS A 317 -21.01 5.12 -6.15
CA CYS A 317 -21.71 5.59 -4.95
C CYS A 317 -23.11 6.16 -5.26
N SER A 318 -23.27 6.88 -6.39
CA SER A 318 -24.57 7.41 -6.84
C SER A 318 -25.59 6.33 -7.25
N ARG A 319 -25.12 5.12 -7.55
CA ARG A 319 -25.95 3.97 -7.99
C ARG A 319 -26.18 2.94 -6.88
N LEU A 320 -25.63 3.15 -5.69
CA LEU A 320 -25.85 2.26 -4.54
C LEU A 320 -27.26 2.45 -3.97
N ALA A 321 -27.86 1.33 -3.53
CA ALA A 321 -29.05 1.38 -2.70
C ALA A 321 -28.74 2.05 -1.34
N SER A 322 -29.74 2.68 -0.71
CA SER A 322 -29.56 3.34 0.58
C SER A 322 -29.03 2.39 1.66
N GLU A 323 -29.49 1.14 1.67
CA GLU A 323 -29.01 0.11 2.59
C GLU A 323 -27.53 -0.25 2.35
N GLN A 324 -27.11 -0.43 1.10
CA GLN A 324 -25.70 -0.68 0.74
C GLN A 324 -24.82 0.49 1.19
N ARG A 325 -25.26 1.73 0.91
CA ARG A 325 -24.53 2.93 1.34
C ARG A 325 -24.41 3.02 2.85
N GLN A 326 -25.47 2.70 3.59
CA GLN A 326 -25.45 2.70 5.06
C GLN A 326 -24.47 1.66 5.59
N LYS A 327 -24.52 0.41 5.10
CA LYS A 327 -23.58 -0.65 5.49
C LYS A 327 -22.11 -0.23 5.31
N LEU A 328 -21.78 0.41 4.19
CA LEU A 328 -20.41 0.89 3.95
C LEU A 328 -20.02 2.04 4.91
N HIS A 329 -20.94 2.94 5.26
CA HIS A 329 -20.69 3.96 6.26
C HIS A 329 -20.53 3.38 7.67
N ASP A 330 -21.27 2.33 8.01
CA ASP A 330 -21.16 1.63 9.29
C ASP A 330 -19.78 0.99 9.42
N VAL A 331 -19.25 0.38 8.36
CA VAL A 331 -17.87 -0.16 8.31
C VAL A 331 -16.83 0.94 8.54
N LEU A 332 -16.95 2.08 7.85
CA LEU A 332 -16.05 3.21 8.06
C LEU A 332 -16.10 3.73 9.50
N THR A 333 -17.31 3.90 10.03
CA THR A 333 -17.54 4.39 11.39
C THR A 333 -16.95 3.44 12.42
N ALA A 334 -17.19 2.14 12.29
CA ALA A 334 -16.67 1.12 13.18
C ALA A 334 -15.14 1.03 13.16
N SER A 335 -14.52 1.20 11.98
CA SER A 335 -13.06 1.19 11.83
C SER A 335 -12.36 2.43 12.39
N GLY A 336 -13.10 3.52 12.62
CA GLY A 336 -12.55 4.82 13.01
C GLY A 336 -11.72 5.51 11.91
N LEU A 337 -11.73 5.01 10.67
CA LEU A 337 -10.94 5.54 9.56
C LEU A 337 -11.28 7.02 9.30
N GLY A 338 -10.30 7.90 9.47
CA GLY A 338 -10.44 9.35 9.28
C GLY A 338 -11.23 10.08 10.38
N ALA A 339 -11.48 9.47 11.54
CA ALA A 339 -12.23 10.10 12.63
C ALA A 339 -11.53 11.33 13.26
N GLY A 340 -10.22 11.49 13.05
CA GLY A 340 -9.38 12.59 13.54
C GLY A 340 -9.02 12.52 15.03
N LYS A 341 -9.60 11.60 15.79
CA LYS A 341 -9.34 11.43 17.23
C LYS A 341 -9.67 10.03 17.72
N LEU A 342 -8.96 9.61 18.76
CA LEU A 342 -9.29 8.43 19.57
C LEU A 342 -10.14 8.85 20.78
N SER A 343 -11.00 7.93 21.25
CA SER A 343 -11.63 8.08 22.57
C SER A 343 -10.56 8.01 23.67
N PRO A 344 -10.80 8.56 24.88
CA PRO A 344 -9.83 8.47 25.98
C PRO A 344 -9.43 7.02 26.31
N ALA A 345 -10.39 6.09 26.28
CA ALA A 345 -10.11 4.66 26.50
C ALA A 345 -9.23 4.05 25.40
N HIS A 346 -9.51 4.36 24.14
CA HIS A 346 -8.71 3.88 23.01
C HIS A 346 -7.29 4.48 23.01
N MET A 347 -7.17 5.78 23.34
CA MET A 347 -5.86 6.44 23.46
C MET A 347 -5.04 5.82 24.59
N HIS A 348 -5.67 5.53 25.73
CA HIS A 348 -5.02 4.85 26.85
C HIS A 348 -4.54 3.45 26.46
N ALA A 349 -5.38 2.63 25.82
CA ALA A 349 -5.00 1.29 25.35
C ALA A 349 -3.82 1.33 24.37
N LEU A 350 -3.86 2.23 23.38
CA LEU A 350 -2.78 2.42 22.42
C LEU A 350 -1.47 2.84 23.10
N THR A 351 -1.54 3.82 24.01
CA THR A 351 -0.35 4.33 24.71
C THR A 351 0.27 3.26 25.60
N THR A 352 -0.54 2.53 26.37
CA THR A 352 -0.07 1.43 27.23
C THR A 352 0.62 0.33 26.42
N ALA A 353 0.06 -0.04 25.25
CA ALA A 353 0.67 -1.04 24.38
C ALA A 353 2.01 -0.56 23.80
N VAL A 354 2.08 0.70 23.36
CA VAL A 354 3.31 1.34 22.86
C VAL A 354 4.38 1.38 23.94
N ASP A 355 4.06 1.88 25.14
CA ASP A 355 5.02 2.01 26.23
C ASP A 355 5.55 0.64 26.67
N THR A 356 4.67 -0.37 26.71
CA THR A 356 5.07 -1.76 26.98
C THR A 356 6.04 -2.28 25.92
N ALA A 357 5.70 -2.11 24.63
CA ALA A 357 6.54 -2.59 23.54
C ALA A 357 7.88 -1.86 23.46
N GLU A 358 7.94 -0.57 23.80
CA GLU A 358 9.21 0.17 23.87
C GLU A 358 10.11 -0.33 25.00
N VAL A 359 9.54 -0.58 26.18
CA VAL A 359 10.30 -1.15 27.31
C VAL A 359 10.83 -2.53 26.92
N THR A 360 9.98 -3.38 26.33
CA THR A 360 10.40 -4.70 25.84
C THR A 360 11.49 -4.60 24.77
N LEU A 361 11.33 -3.72 23.77
CA LEU A 361 12.30 -3.56 22.70
C LEU A 361 13.65 -3.07 23.25
N ARG A 362 13.66 -2.07 24.13
CA ARG A 362 14.88 -1.58 24.80
C ARG A 362 15.56 -2.64 25.67
N GLY A 363 14.80 -3.56 26.25
CA GLY A 363 15.37 -4.67 27.04
C GLY A 363 15.93 -5.81 26.19
N LEU A 364 15.58 -5.86 24.90
CA LEU A 364 16.04 -6.87 23.95
C LEU A 364 17.29 -6.39 23.18
N LEU A 365 17.33 -5.12 22.80
CA LEU A 365 18.49 -4.51 22.14
C LEU A 365 19.59 -4.22 23.16
#